data_AF-A0A9J6BC59-F1
#
_entry.id   AF-A0A9J6BC59-F1
#
_cell.length_a   1.000
_cell.length_b   1.000
_cell.length_c   1.000
_cell.angle_alpha   90.00
_cell.angle_beta   90.00
_cell.angle_gamma   90.00
#
_symmetry.space_group_name_H-M   'P 1'
#
loop_
_entity.id
_entity.type
_entity.pdbx_description
1 polymer ?
#
loop_
_entity_poly.entity_id
_entity_poly.type
_entity_poly.pdbx_seq_one_letter_code
_entity_poly.pdbx_strand_id
1 'polypeptide(L)'
;MTLYHFGNVAALAVLPIYFLYKFSGLSEYGMTKCIHAGLIYVFTQLCKMLILTFFPETVSSDPVTFSFLGECLRCSADLLDFIGLSFVLSKIPGKGHSKLLTAAVGWSTAEIILSKGLTLWKARGAEFSWIYTQKSLESNILLVITIAVTTLLWLFSRHDLNKKMMPIVTFLLIAIAFRNVWLDGILYAMNVGAWTSLAIKGLVAIFGFGLPTLYLYSSMAQSIGI
;
A
#
# COMPACT_ATOMS: atom_id res chain seq x y z
N MET A 1 -29.51 -9.61 -7.88
CA MET A 1 -28.89 -9.01 -6.68
C MET A 1 -27.39 -9.31 -6.54
N THR A 2 -26.90 -10.49 -6.95
CA THR A 2 -25.48 -10.88 -6.82
C THR A 2 -24.48 -10.00 -7.58
N LEU A 3 -24.82 -9.55 -8.79
CA LEU A 3 -23.98 -8.60 -9.55
C LEU A 3 -23.95 -7.20 -8.94
N TYR A 4 -24.99 -6.80 -8.22
CA TYR A 4 -25.07 -5.47 -7.60
C TYR A 4 -24.08 -5.35 -6.43
N HIS A 5 -24.02 -6.37 -5.57
CA HIS A 5 -23.06 -6.42 -4.48
C HIS A 5 -21.61 -6.45 -4.97
N PHE A 6 -21.33 -7.29 -5.98
CA PHE A 6 -20.02 -7.31 -6.62
C PHE A 6 -19.66 -5.95 -7.23
N GLY A 7 -20.58 -5.36 -8.01
CA GLY A 7 -20.39 -4.07 -8.65
C GLY A 7 -20.09 -2.96 -7.65
N ASN A 8 -20.82 -2.90 -6.53
CA ASN A 8 -20.60 -1.88 -5.50
C ASN A 8 -19.25 -2.02 -4.81
N VAL A 9 -18.87 -3.25 -4.42
CA VAL A 9 -17.58 -3.48 -3.74
C VAL A 9 -16.42 -3.28 -4.71
N ALA A 10 -16.54 -3.72 -5.96
CA ALA A 10 -15.53 -3.48 -6.99
C ALA A 10 -15.40 -1.98 -7.30
N ALA A 11 -16.51 -1.27 -7.43
CA ALA A 11 -16.52 0.18 -7.62
C ALA A 11 -15.86 0.90 -6.44
N LEU A 12 -16.17 0.50 -5.20
CA LEU A 12 -15.57 1.10 -4.01
C LEU A 12 -14.04 0.96 -3.95
N ALA A 13 -13.49 -0.12 -4.52
CA ALA A 13 -12.05 -0.36 -4.59
C ALA A 13 -11.39 0.35 -5.79
N VAL A 14 -12.03 0.35 -6.96
CA VAL A 14 -11.44 0.83 -8.22
C VAL A 14 -11.66 2.33 -8.44
N LEU A 15 -12.78 2.91 -7.97
CA LEU A 15 -13.10 4.32 -8.18
C LEU A 15 -12.01 5.28 -7.67
N PRO A 16 -11.43 5.10 -6.46
CA PRO A 16 -10.36 5.99 -6.00
C PRO A 16 -9.13 5.97 -6.91
N ILE A 17 -8.75 4.78 -7.42
CA ILE A 17 -7.65 4.64 -8.38
C ILE A 17 -7.98 5.34 -9.69
N TYR A 18 -9.21 5.15 -10.19
CA TYR A 18 -9.66 5.77 -11.43
C TYR A 18 -9.64 7.30 -11.33
N PHE A 19 -10.14 7.86 -10.23
CA PHE A 19 -10.09 9.30 -9.98
C PHE A 19 -8.64 9.81 -9.86
N LEU A 20 -7.78 9.08 -9.17
CA LEU A 20 -6.35 9.44 -9.08
C LEU A 20 -5.70 9.45 -10.47
N TYR A 21 -5.93 8.43 -11.28
CA TYR A 21 -5.39 8.35 -12.64
C TYR A 21 -5.90 9.49 -13.53
N LYS A 22 -7.20 9.80 -13.47
CA LYS A 22 -7.83 10.80 -14.33
C LYS A 22 -7.49 12.24 -13.92
N PHE A 23 -7.54 12.56 -12.62
CA PHE A 23 -7.34 13.93 -12.14
C PHE A 23 -5.87 14.32 -11.96
N SER A 24 -4.95 13.36 -11.86
CA SER A 24 -3.52 13.67 -11.76
C SER A 24 -2.80 13.85 -13.11
N GLY A 25 -3.54 13.84 -14.23
CA GLY A 25 -2.96 14.03 -15.57
C GLY A 25 -2.12 12.86 -16.08
N LEU A 26 -2.16 11.70 -15.41
CA LEU A 26 -1.39 10.51 -15.81
C LEU A 26 -1.85 9.94 -17.16
N SER A 27 -3.07 10.25 -17.59
CA SER A 27 -3.56 9.84 -18.91
C SER A 27 -2.71 10.35 -20.06
N GLU A 28 -2.01 11.48 -19.89
CA GLU A 28 -1.10 12.05 -20.89
C GLU A 28 0.27 11.37 -20.90
N TYR A 29 0.71 10.82 -19.76
CA TYR A 29 2.00 10.12 -19.61
C TYR A 29 1.99 8.69 -20.19
N GLY A 30 0.81 8.15 -20.49
CA GLY A 30 0.63 6.85 -21.13
C GLY A 30 0.51 5.68 -20.14
N MET A 31 -0.51 4.85 -20.36
CA MET A 31 -0.86 3.71 -19.49
C MET A 31 0.24 2.62 -19.42
N THR A 32 1.10 2.54 -20.43
CA THR A 32 2.17 1.53 -20.51
C THR A 32 3.16 1.58 -19.35
N LYS A 33 3.40 2.77 -18.77
CA LYS A 33 4.27 2.93 -17.60
C LYS A 33 3.62 2.38 -16.33
N CYS A 34 2.30 2.56 -16.17
CA CYS A 34 1.55 1.95 -15.07
C CYS A 34 1.57 0.41 -15.18
N ILE A 35 1.42 -0.13 -16.40
CA ILE A 35 1.48 -1.58 -16.63
C ILE A 35 2.84 -2.13 -16.24
N HIS A 36 3.94 -1.45 -16.59
CA HIS A 36 5.28 -1.86 -16.21
C HIS A 36 5.46 -1.91 -14.67
N ALA A 37 4.96 -0.91 -13.95
CA ALA A 37 4.97 -0.91 -12.49
C ALA A 37 4.16 -2.10 -11.92
N GLY A 38 2.99 -2.40 -12.50
CA GLY A 38 2.18 -3.55 -12.13
C GLY A 38 2.85 -4.89 -12.41
N LEU A 39 3.62 -5.02 -13.51
CA LEU A 39 4.39 -6.24 -13.80
C LEU A 39 5.50 -6.48 -12.78
N ILE A 40 6.19 -5.41 -12.34
CA ILE A 40 7.19 -5.51 -11.28
C ILE A 40 6.53 -5.96 -9.96
N TYR A 41 5.32 -5.47 -9.65
CA TYR A 41 4.55 -5.96 -8.51
C TYR A 41 4.27 -7.47 -8.58
N VAL A 42 3.89 -7.99 -9.75
CA VAL A 42 3.66 -9.44 -9.92
C VAL A 42 4.94 -10.21 -9.59
N PHE A 43 6.07 -9.75 -10.09
CA PHE A 43 7.36 -10.38 -9.83
C PHE A 43 7.74 -10.34 -8.35
N THR A 44 7.58 -9.19 -7.68
CA THR A 44 7.88 -9.07 -6.24
C THR A 44 6.97 -9.95 -5.42
N GLN A 45 5.68 -10.03 -5.77
CA GLN A 45 4.72 -10.88 -5.07
C GLN A 45 5.06 -12.37 -5.22
N LEU A 46 5.52 -12.81 -6.38
CA LEU A 46 5.99 -14.20 -6.57
C LEU A 46 7.23 -14.50 -5.71
N CYS A 47 8.21 -13.59 -5.70
CA CYS A 47 9.38 -13.70 -4.83
C CYS A 47 8.99 -13.73 -3.35
N LYS A 48 8.03 -12.89 -2.94
CA LYS A 48 7.51 -12.83 -1.57
C LYS A 48 6.89 -14.16 -1.14
N MET A 49 6.08 -14.77 -2.01
CA MET A 49 5.46 -16.08 -1.75
C MET A 49 6.50 -17.20 -1.64
N LEU A 50 7.55 -17.16 -2.48
CA LEU A 50 8.66 -18.12 -2.37
C LEU A 50 9.40 -17.97 -1.04
N ILE A 51 9.74 -16.74 -0.64
CA ILE A 51 10.42 -16.46 0.64
C ILE A 51 9.56 -16.95 1.81
N LEU A 52 8.26 -16.66 1.79
CA LEU A 52 7.33 -17.07 2.84
C LEU A 52 7.22 -18.60 2.99
N THR A 53 7.45 -19.36 1.91
CA THR A 53 7.40 -20.83 1.93
C THR A 53 8.58 -21.45 2.70
N PHE A 54 9.70 -20.73 2.82
CA PHE A 54 10.86 -21.22 3.59
C PHE A 54 10.68 -21.12 5.11
N PHE A 55 9.69 -20.36 5.58
CA PHE A 55 9.42 -20.26 7.02
C PHE A 55 8.49 -21.40 7.45
N PRO A 56 8.91 -22.27 8.38
CA PRO A 56 8.08 -23.36 8.85
C PRO A 56 6.81 -22.85 9.54
N GLU A 57 5.69 -23.55 9.35
CA GLU A 57 4.40 -23.33 10.03
C GLU A 57 4.45 -23.54 11.57
N THR A 58 5.64 -23.64 12.18
CA THR A 58 5.86 -23.88 13.62
C THR A 58 5.38 -22.73 14.52
N VAL A 59 4.77 -21.71 13.94
CA VAL A 59 3.94 -20.72 14.60
C VAL A 59 2.49 -21.12 14.32
N SER A 60 1.97 -22.00 15.16
CA SER A 60 0.63 -22.59 15.05
C SER A 60 -0.42 -21.55 14.69
N SER A 61 -1.13 -21.82 13.59
CA SER A 61 -2.26 -21.05 13.07
C SER A 61 -3.50 -21.26 13.94
N ASP A 62 -3.42 -20.98 15.24
CA ASP A 62 -4.61 -20.70 16.01
C ASP A 62 -4.98 -19.23 15.78
N PRO A 63 -6.18 -18.93 15.25
CA PRO A 63 -6.66 -17.55 15.06
C PRO A 63 -6.83 -16.77 16.38
N VAL A 64 -6.50 -17.40 17.52
CA VAL A 64 -6.63 -16.89 18.89
C VAL A 64 -5.28 -16.47 19.49
N THR A 65 -4.15 -16.70 18.81
CA THR A 65 -2.82 -16.35 19.34
C THR A 65 -2.00 -15.54 18.35
N PHE A 66 -1.94 -14.22 18.58
CA PHE A 66 -1.02 -13.34 17.86
C PHE A 66 0.42 -13.75 18.14
N SER A 67 1.13 -14.10 17.08
CA SER A 67 2.50 -14.58 17.18
C SER A 67 3.46 -13.52 16.65
N PHE A 68 4.11 -12.81 17.58
CA PHE A 68 5.02 -11.71 17.27
C PHE A 68 6.12 -12.10 16.27
N LEU A 69 6.71 -13.29 16.42
CA LEU A 69 7.77 -13.77 15.51
C LEU A 69 7.24 -13.94 14.08
N GLY A 70 6.06 -14.53 13.91
CA GLY A 70 5.44 -14.73 12.59
C GLY A 70 5.14 -13.39 11.90
N GLU A 71 4.67 -12.40 12.65
CA GLU A 71 4.40 -11.07 12.11
C GLU A 71 5.69 -10.31 11.76
N CYS A 72 6.76 -10.46 12.56
CA CYS A 72 8.08 -9.93 12.23
C CYS A 72 8.65 -10.55 10.94
N LEU A 73 8.49 -11.86 10.75
CA LEU A 73 8.91 -12.54 9.52
C LEU A 73 8.11 -12.05 8.31
N ARG A 74 6.78 -11.85 8.45
CA ARG A 74 5.96 -11.24 7.39
C ARG A 74 6.41 -9.82 7.06
N CYS A 75 6.68 -8.99 8.06
CA CYS A 75 7.23 -7.65 7.83
C CYS A 75 8.60 -7.68 7.12
N SER A 76 9.44 -8.69 7.38
CA SER A 76 10.70 -8.84 6.64
C SER A 76 10.46 -9.10 5.14
N ALA A 77 9.41 -9.86 4.80
CA ALA A 77 9.00 -10.08 3.42
C ALA A 77 8.35 -8.83 2.80
N ASP A 78 7.69 -7.97 3.59
CA ASP A 78 7.16 -6.68 3.14
C ASP A 78 8.28 -5.69 2.74
N LEU A 79 9.51 -5.84 3.23
CA LEU A 79 10.64 -5.03 2.76
C LEU A 79 10.96 -5.29 1.28
N LEU A 80 10.62 -6.46 0.75
CA LEU A 80 10.77 -6.76 -0.67
C LEU A 80 9.90 -5.84 -1.54
N ASP A 81 8.71 -5.49 -1.06
CA ASP A 81 7.81 -4.56 -1.76
C ASP A 81 8.44 -3.16 -1.83
N PHE A 82 9.20 -2.75 -0.81
CA PHE A 82 9.89 -1.47 -0.79
C PHE A 82 11.06 -1.45 -1.78
N ILE A 83 11.80 -2.55 -1.86
CA ILE A 83 12.86 -2.75 -2.87
C ILE A 83 12.24 -2.72 -4.27
N GLY A 84 11.13 -3.42 -4.48
CA GLY A 84 10.37 -3.42 -5.73
C GLY A 84 9.95 -2.02 -6.16
N LEU A 85 9.33 -1.26 -5.27
CA LEU A 85 8.92 0.13 -5.54
C LEU A 85 10.11 1.04 -5.82
N SER A 86 11.24 0.89 -5.12
CA SER A 86 12.46 1.65 -5.40
C SER A 86 13.03 1.35 -6.80
N PHE A 87 12.91 0.09 -7.24
CA PHE A 87 13.32 -0.33 -8.58
C PHE A 87 12.38 0.23 -9.65
N VAL A 88 11.06 0.20 -9.43
CA VAL A 88 10.06 0.85 -10.30
C VAL A 88 10.39 2.34 -10.47
N LEU A 89 10.64 3.03 -9.36
CA LEU A 89 11.03 4.44 -9.38
C LEU A 89 12.34 4.65 -10.14
N SER A 90 13.30 3.73 -10.11
CA SER A 90 14.54 3.89 -10.89
C SER A 90 14.32 3.75 -12.41
N LYS A 91 13.28 3.01 -12.84
CA LYS A 91 13.01 2.69 -14.25
C LYS A 91 12.03 3.62 -14.95
N ILE A 92 11.16 4.34 -14.23
CA ILE A 92 10.21 5.27 -14.84
C ILE A 92 10.88 6.64 -15.08
N PRO A 93 11.05 7.08 -16.34
CA PRO A 93 11.47 8.44 -16.66
C PRO A 93 10.28 9.42 -16.53
N GLY A 94 10.53 10.64 -16.04
CA GLY A 94 9.49 11.67 -15.95
C GLY A 94 9.71 12.69 -14.84
N LYS A 95 8.86 13.73 -14.81
CA LYS A 95 8.78 14.70 -13.70
C LYS A 95 8.45 13.97 -12.39
N GLY A 96 9.03 14.43 -11.28
CA GLY A 96 8.93 13.77 -9.96
C GLY A 96 7.48 13.42 -9.57
N HIS A 97 6.56 14.39 -9.61
CA HIS A 97 5.15 14.21 -9.24
C HIS A 97 4.45 13.11 -10.05
N SER A 98 4.53 13.17 -11.38
CA SER A 98 3.88 12.20 -12.28
C SER A 98 4.50 10.80 -12.15
N LYS A 99 5.82 10.74 -11.96
CA LYS A 99 6.56 9.48 -11.77
C LYS A 99 6.12 8.75 -10.50
N LEU A 100 6.01 9.48 -9.40
CA LEU A 100 5.57 8.97 -8.09
C LEU A 100 4.16 8.36 -8.18
N LEU A 101 3.22 9.14 -8.71
CA LEU A 101 1.83 8.71 -8.85
C LEU A 101 1.67 7.54 -9.81
N THR A 102 2.46 7.49 -10.89
CA THR A 102 2.43 6.38 -11.86
C THR A 102 2.86 5.07 -11.21
N ALA A 103 3.93 5.10 -10.41
CA ALA A 103 4.39 3.93 -9.66
C ALA A 103 3.34 3.47 -8.65
N ALA A 104 2.78 4.39 -7.87
CA ALA A 104 1.79 4.08 -6.84
C ALA A 104 0.48 3.52 -7.41
N VAL A 105 -0.04 4.15 -8.48
CA VAL A 105 -1.25 3.72 -9.17
C VAL A 105 -1.05 2.34 -9.81
N GLY A 106 0.05 2.13 -10.54
CA GLY A 106 0.34 0.85 -11.18
C GLY A 106 0.46 -0.29 -10.17
N TRP A 107 1.19 -0.05 -9.07
CA TRP A 107 1.35 -1.01 -7.99
C TRP A 107 0.02 -1.35 -7.30
N SER A 108 -0.74 -0.33 -6.89
CA SER A 108 -2.02 -0.52 -6.19
C SER A 108 -3.08 -1.18 -7.09
N THR A 109 -3.06 -0.88 -8.39
CA THR A 109 -3.98 -1.51 -9.36
C THR A 109 -3.67 -3.00 -9.49
N ALA A 110 -2.39 -3.37 -9.61
CA ALA A 110 -1.98 -4.76 -9.70
C ALA A 110 -2.30 -5.52 -8.40
N GLU A 111 -2.11 -4.88 -7.24
CA GLU A 111 -2.48 -5.44 -5.94
C GLU A 111 -3.98 -5.75 -5.84
N ILE A 112 -4.86 -4.83 -6.25
CA ILE A 112 -6.31 -5.08 -6.21
C ILE A 112 -6.70 -6.25 -7.10
N ILE A 113 -6.18 -6.26 -8.34
CA ILE A 113 -6.52 -7.29 -9.32
C ILE A 113 -6.05 -8.67 -8.84
N LEU A 114 -4.81 -8.79 -8.37
CA LEU A 114 -4.20 -10.08 -8.05
C LEU A 114 -4.51 -10.54 -6.62
N SER A 115 -4.42 -9.66 -5.63
CA SER A 115 -4.55 -10.02 -4.21
C SER A 115 -6.00 -10.00 -3.74
N LYS A 116 -6.84 -9.12 -4.31
CA LYS A 116 -8.24 -8.96 -3.90
C LYS A 116 -9.23 -9.42 -4.96
N GLY A 117 -8.81 -9.64 -6.21
CA GLY A 117 -9.70 -10.02 -7.31
C GLY A 117 -10.52 -11.28 -7.03
N LEU A 118 -9.90 -12.33 -6.48
CA LEU A 118 -10.61 -13.57 -6.12
C LEU A 118 -11.58 -13.37 -4.95
N THR A 119 -11.19 -12.60 -3.93
CA THR A 119 -12.05 -12.29 -2.78
C THR A 119 -13.25 -11.45 -3.20
N LEU A 120 -13.04 -10.47 -4.08
CA LEU A 120 -14.11 -9.66 -4.67
C LEU A 120 -15.03 -10.51 -5.54
N TRP A 121 -14.48 -11.43 -6.34
CA TRP A 121 -15.27 -12.34 -7.17
C TRP A 121 -16.26 -13.19 -6.36
N LYS A 122 -15.85 -13.62 -5.16
CA LYS A 122 -16.71 -14.37 -4.22
C LYS A 122 -17.91 -13.56 -3.71
N ALA A 123 -17.90 -12.22 -3.81
CA ALA A 123 -19.04 -11.37 -3.48
C ALA A 123 -20.24 -11.53 -4.44
N ARG A 124 -20.11 -12.35 -5.50
CA ARG A 124 -21.22 -12.80 -6.35
C ARG A 124 -22.08 -13.90 -5.70
N GLY A 125 -21.73 -14.39 -4.52
CA GLY A 125 -22.49 -15.38 -3.77
C GLY A 125 -23.91 -14.90 -3.40
N ALA A 126 -24.80 -15.85 -3.10
CA ALA A 126 -26.18 -15.58 -2.71
C ALA A 126 -26.28 -14.87 -1.34
N GLU A 127 -25.30 -15.10 -0.45
CA GLU A 127 -25.20 -14.45 0.84
C GLU A 127 -24.11 -13.39 0.82
N PHE A 128 -24.50 -12.16 1.11
CA PHE A 128 -23.60 -11.04 1.13
C PHE A 128 -23.08 -10.79 2.56
N SER A 129 -21.76 -10.71 2.71
CA SER A 129 -21.08 -10.47 3.99
C SER A 129 -20.30 -9.15 3.98
N TRP A 130 -20.31 -8.42 5.11
CA TRP A 130 -19.59 -7.15 5.25
C TRP A 130 -18.08 -7.25 5.12
N ILE A 131 -17.52 -8.47 5.20
CA ILE A 131 -16.09 -8.71 5.01
C ILE A 131 -15.59 -8.18 3.66
N TYR A 132 -16.42 -8.26 2.59
CA TYR A 132 -16.04 -7.79 1.26
C TYR A 132 -15.93 -6.27 1.21
N THR A 133 -16.88 -5.56 1.82
CA THR A 133 -16.85 -4.10 1.94
C THR A 133 -15.65 -3.64 2.77
N GLN A 134 -15.37 -4.31 3.89
CA GLN A 134 -14.20 -4.02 4.72
C GLN A 134 -12.91 -4.22 3.92
N LYS A 135 -12.79 -5.30 3.15
CA LYS A 135 -11.59 -5.57 2.35
C LYS A 135 -11.38 -4.54 1.24
N SER A 136 -12.47 -4.02 0.67
CA SER A 136 -12.42 -2.91 -0.29
C SER A 136 -11.96 -1.61 0.37
N LEU A 137 -12.51 -1.24 1.53
CA LEU A 137 -12.10 -0.04 2.27
C LEU A 137 -10.63 -0.13 2.72
N GLU A 138 -10.20 -1.30 3.18
CA GLU A 138 -8.80 -1.57 3.52
C GLU A 138 -7.89 -1.37 2.30
N SER A 139 -8.37 -1.68 1.09
CA SER A 139 -7.62 -1.41 -0.13
C SER A 139 -7.39 0.08 -0.38
N ASN A 140 -8.38 0.91 -0.05
CA ASN A 140 -8.27 2.36 -0.20
C ASN A 140 -7.27 2.94 0.81
N ILE A 141 -7.24 2.39 2.03
CA ILE A 141 -6.24 2.74 3.05
C ILE A 141 -4.84 2.35 2.55
N LEU A 142 -4.68 1.14 2.01
CA LEU A 142 -3.41 0.68 1.45
C LEU A 142 -2.94 1.54 0.29
N LEU A 143 -3.84 2.01 -0.58
CA LEU A 143 -3.50 2.94 -1.66
C LEU A 143 -2.86 4.23 -1.13
N VAL A 144 -3.43 4.83 -0.08
CA VAL A 144 -2.85 6.04 0.55
C VAL A 144 -1.45 5.75 1.08
N ILE A 145 -1.26 4.59 1.72
CA ILE A 145 0.05 4.18 2.24
C ILE A 145 1.04 3.94 1.09
N THR A 146 0.63 3.30 -0.01
CA THR A 146 1.49 3.07 -1.19
C THR A 146 1.93 4.38 -1.83
N ILE A 147 1.04 5.39 -1.88
CA ILE A 147 1.42 6.75 -2.30
C ILE A 147 2.44 7.35 -1.33
N ALA A 148 2.22 7.25 -0.02
CA ALA A 148 3.17 7.73 0.98
C ALA A 148 4.54 7.02 0.86
N VAL A 149 4.58 5.70 0.75
CA VAL A 149 5.82 4.91 0.60
C VAL A 149 6.57 5.28 -0.67
N THR A 150 5.88 5.36 -1.82
CA THR A 150 6.55 5.75 -3.07
C THR A 150 7.15 7.14 -3.00
N THR A 151 6.44 8.11 -2.40
CA THR A 151 6.97 9.47 -2.20
C THR A 151 8.15 9.51 -1.22
N LEU A 152 8.10 8.78 -0.12
CA LEU A 152 9.20 8.68 0.84
C LEU A 152 10.43 7.98 0.25
N LEU A 153 10.24 6.87 -0.50
CA LEU A 153 11.34 6.16 -1.17
C LEU A 153 12.02 7.03 -2.22
N TRP A 154 11.25 7.80 -2.99
CA TRP A 154 11.81 8.76 -3.93
C TRP A 154 12.57 9.89 -3.24
N LEU A 155 12.05 10.41 -2.14
CA LEU A 155 12.72 11.45 -1.34
C LEU A 155 14.02 10.91 -0.72
N PHE A 156 14.01 9.66 -0.26
CA PHE A 156 15.17 8.95 0.27
C PHE A 156 16.24 8.70 -0.78
N SER A 157 15.85 8.35 -2.01
CA SER A 157 16.76 8.13 -3.13
C SER A 157 17.39 9.43 -3.68
N ARG A 158 16.89 10.60 -3.29
CA ARG A 158 17.34 11.89 -3.81
C ARG A 158 18.53 12.41 -3.01
N HIS A 159 19.63 12.73 -3.69
CA HIS A 159 20.84 13.28 -3.05
C HIS A 159 20.69 14.73 -2.57
N ASP A 160 19.70 15.47 -3.07
CA ASP A 160 19.49 16.90 -2.75
C ASP A 160 18.66 17.13 -1.47
N LEU A 161 18.31 16.07 -0.75
CA LEU A 161 17.55 16.21 0.49
C LEU A 161 18.42 16.83 1.58
N ASN A 162 17.87 17.84 2.27
CA ASN A 162 18.53 18.39 3.45
C ASN A 162 18.83 17.28 4.46
N LYS A 163 20.11 17.12 4.84
CA LYS A 163 20.58 16.06 5.75
C LYS A 163 19.81 16.00 7.07
N LYS A 164 19.19 17.12 7.49
CA LYS A 164 18.33 17.20 8.67
C LYS A 164 16.98 16.48 8.53
N MET A 165 16.42 16.39 7.33
CA MET A 165 15.12 15.74 7.06
C MET A 165 15.27 14.24 6.76
N MET A 166 16.46 13.79 6.37
CA MET A 166 16.77 12.39 6.09
C MET A 166 16.45 11.41 7.24
N PRO A 167 16.76 11.69 8.53
CA PRO A 167 16.38 10.80 9.62
C PRO A 167 14.86 10.70 9.79
N ILE A 168 14.10 11.75 9.49
CA ILE A 168 12.63 11.74 9.58
C ILE A 168 12.04 10.84 8.49
N VAL A 169 12.53 10.95 7.26
CA VAL A 169 12.10 10.12 6.13
C VAL A 169 12.38 8.64 6.39
N THR A 170 13.58 8.33 6.87
CA THR A 170 13.97 6.94 7.20
C THR A 170 13.14 6.37 8.35
N PHE A 171 12.91 7.16 9.40
CA PHE A 171 12.03 6.76 10.50
C PHE A 171 10.61 6.45 10.02
N LEU A 172 10.02 7.31 9.18
CA LEU A 172 8.69 7.08 8.62
C LEU A 172 8.63 5.82 7.74
N LEU A 173 9.65 5.56 6.91
CA LEU A 173 9.72 4.34 6.11
C LEU A 173 9.76 3.09 7.00
N ILE A 174 10.59 3.08 8.04
CA ILE A 174 10.67 1.96 8.99
C ILE A 174 9.33 1.78 9.70
N ALA A 175 8.71 2.86 10.16
CA ALA A 175 7.40 2.83 10.83
C ALA A 175 6.29 2.24 9.92
N ILE A 176 6.33 2.52 8.61
CA ILE A 176 5.39 1.94 7.65
C ILE A 176 5.71 0.46 7.38
N ALA A 177 6.99 0.08 7.29
CA ALA A 177 7.40 -1.30 7.03
C ALA A 177 6.95 -2.24 8.16
N PHE A 178 7.06 -1.80 9.41
CA PHE A 178 6.65 -2.58 10.58
C PHE A 178 5.21 -2.32 11.02
N ARG A 179 4.38 -1.65 10.20
CA ARG A 179 3.01 -1.28 10.58
C ARG A 179 2.17 -2.47 11.02
N ASN A 180 2.28 -3.62 10.35
CA ASN A 180 1.45 -4.77 10.69
C ASN A 180 1.82 -5.30 12.10
N VAL A 181 3.11 -5.29 12.46
CA VAL A 181 3.55 -5.71 13.81
C VAL A 181 2.99 -4.79 14.89
N TRP A 182 3.21 -3.48 14.80
CA TRP A 182 2.84 -2.58 15.89
C TRP A 182 1.35 -2.22 15.87
N LEU A 183 0.79 -1.92 14.69
CA LEU A 183 -0.60 -1.48 14.57
C LEU A 183 -1.55 -2.66 14.75
N ASP A 184 -1.35 -3.77 14.02
CA ASP A 184 -2.24 -4.94 14.20
C ASP A 184 -1.99 -5.61 15.54
N GLY A 185 -0.76 -5.60 16.05
CA GLY A 185 -0.45 -6.07 17.41
C GLY A 185 -1.21 -5.30 18.51
N ILE A 186 -1.24 -3.96 18.44
CA ILE A 186 -1.99 -3.13 19.41
C ILE A 186 -3.50 -3.35 19.26
N LEU A 187 -4.02 -3.36 18.03
CA LEU A 187 -5.45 -3.56 17.79
C LEU A 187 -5.92 -4.94 18.25
N TYR A 188 -5.08 -5.95 18.07
CA TYR A 188 -5.31 -7.31 18.58
C TYR A 188 -5.29 -7.34 20.11
N ALA A 189 -4.30 -6.73 20.74
CA ALA A 189 -4.19 -6.66 22.20
C ALA A 189 -5.40 -5.96 22.86
N MET A 190 -5.95 -4.96 22.17
CA MET A 190 -7.17 -4.24 22.61
C MET A 190 -8.48 -4.95 22.24
N ASN A 191 -8.42 -6.09 21.53
CA ASN A 191 -9.56 -6.85 21.02
C ASN A 191 -10.58 -5.97 20.26
N VAL A 192 -10.07 -5.09 19.40
CA VAL A 192 -10.86 -4.08 18.71
C VAL A 192 -11.65 -4.73 17.57
N GLY A 193 -12.94 -4.43 17.47
CA GLY A 193 -13.81 -4.94 16.40
C GLY A 193 -13.35 -4.58 14.98
N ALA A 194 -13.86 -5.31 13.97
CA ALA A 194 -13.43 -5.16 12.57
C ALA A 194 -13.66 -3.75 11.97
N TRP A 195 -14.74 -3.07 12.37
CA TRP A 195 -15.04 -1.73 11.86
C TRP A 195 -14.21 -0.63 12.53
N THR A 196 -14.01 -0.74 13.84
CA THR A 196 -13.20 0.20 14.61
C THR A 196 -11.71 0.06 14.29
N SER A 197 -11.23 -1.17 14.08
CA SER A 197 -9.86 -1.42 13.61
C SER A 197 -9.62 -0.80 12.23
N LEU A 198 -10.57 -0.92 11.30
CA LEU A 198 -10.48 -0.30 9.98
C LEU A 198 -10.48 1.24 10.06
N ALA A 199 -11.30 1.82 10.94
CA ALA A 199 -11.30 3.26 11.18
C ALA A 199 -9.95 3.75 11.73
N ILE A 200 -9.39 3.05 12.72
CA ILE A 200 -8.08 3.40 13.30
C ILE A 200 -6.97 3.26 12.24
N LYS A 201 -6.96 2.19 11.45
CA LYS A 201 -6.02 2.03 10.32
C LYS A 201 -6.10 3.20 9.34
N GLY A 202 -7.32 3.64 9.00
CA GLY A 202 -7.54 4.78 8.12
C GLY A 202 -7.02 6.08 8.71
N LEU A 203 -7.30 6.34 9.99
CA LEU A 203 -6.79 7.52 10.70
C LEU A 203 -5.26 7.54 10.75
N VAL A 204 -4.63 6.41 11.09
CA VAL A 204 -3.17 6.31 11.11
C VAL A 204 -2.58 6.50 9.71
N ALA A 205 -3.19 5.92 8.67
CA ALA A 205 -2.72 6.10 7.29
C ALA A 205 -2.74 7.57 6.86
N ILE A 206 -3.78 8.32 7.22
CA ILE A 206 -3.93 9.73 6.84
C ILE A 206 -3.06 10.63 7.73
N PHE A 207 -3.24 10.58 9.06
CA PHE A 207 -2.59 11.49 9.99
C PHE A 207 -1.16 11.10 10.32
N GLY A 208 -0.88 9.79 10.43
CA GLY A 208 0.45 9.28 10.78
C GLY A 208 1.41 9.23 9.58
N PHE A 209 0.91 8.91 8.38
CA PHE A 209 1.77 8.75 7.21
C PHE A 209 1.48 9.75 6.09
N GLY A 210 0.22 9.94 5.69
CA GLY A 210 -0.16 10.80 4.57
C GLY A 210 0.24 12.27 4.76
N LEU A 211 -0.25 12.93 5.82
CA LEU A 211 0.00 14.34 6.07
C LEU A 211 1.49 14.67 6.32
N PRO A 212 2.25 13.90 7.13
CA PRO A 212 3.68 14.16 7.31
C PRO A 212 4.46 14.02 6.02
N THR A 213 4.12 13.02 5.19
CA THR A 213 4.78 12.81 3.90
C THR A 213 4.49 13.96 2.93
N LEU A 214 3.24 14.45 2.90
CA LEU A 214 2.86 15.63 2.12
C LEU A 214 3.60 16.88 2.59
N TYR A 215 3.73 17.09 3.90
CA TYR A 215 4.48 18.21 4.47
C TYR A 215 5.97 18.18 4.09
N LEU A 216 6.60 17.00 4.18
CA LEU A 216 7.99 16.82 3.76
C LEU A 216 8.15 17.07 2.27
N TYR A 217 7.19 16.62 1.47
CA TYR A 217 7.17 16.82 0.03
C TYR A 217 7.00 18.30 -0.35
N SER A 218 6.08 19.03 0.30
CA SER A 218 5.87 20.46 0.05
C SER A 218 7.05 21.31 0.52
N SER A 219 7.64 20.98 1.67
CA SER A 219 8.85 21.65 2.16
C SER A 219 9.99 21.50 1.17
N MET A 220 10.12 20.32 0.55
CA MET A 220 11.09 20.08 -0.48
C MET A 220 10.80 20.88 -1.76
N ALA A 221 9.55 20.91 -2.22
CA ALA A 221 9.14 21.68 -3.39
C ALA A 221 9.48 23.16 -3.23
N GLN A 222 9.17 23.74 -2.06
CA GLN A 222 9.52 25.13 -1.72
C GLN A 222 11.03 25.40 -1.76
N SER A 223 11.85 24.45 -1.29
CA SER A 223 13.32 24.60 -1.30
C SER A 223 13.93 24.61 -2.71
N ILE A 224 13.25 24.01 -3.68
CA ILE A 224 13.73 23.89 -5.07
C ILE A 224 13.21 25.05 -5.95
N GLY A 225 12.33 25.90 -5.42
CA GLY A 225 11.77 27.04 -6.15
C GLY A 225 10.75 26.63 -7.21
N ILE A 226 9.92 25.63 -6.90
CA ILE A 226 8.69 25.30 -7.65
C ILE A 226 7.49 25.79 -6.87
#